data_AF-A0A0B4BSU1-F1
#
_entry.id   AF-A0A0B4BSU1-F1
#
_cell.length_a   1.000
_cell.length_b   1.000
_cell.length_c   1.000
_cell.angle_alpha   90.00
_cell.angle_beta   90.00
_cell.angle_gamma   90.00
#
_symmetry.space_group_name_H-M   'P 1'
#
loop_
_entity.id
_entity.type
_entity.pdbx_description
1 polymer ?
#
loop_
_entity_poly.entity_id
_entity_poly.type
_entity_poly.pdbx_seq_one_letter_code
_entity_poly.pdbx_strand_id
1 'polypeptide(L)' 'MPVQAAAASWIDRMPRIKQRFPHLKASNAPSLLDDRDKFVAYLARTHHLTLNEAKEEVDDFLYIESLLKELDGRPH' A
#
# COMPACT_ATOMS: atom_id res chain seq x y z
N MET A 1 -0.21 10.80 20.85
CA MET A 1 0.13 10.69 19.41
C MET A 1 -0.33 9.32 18.90
N PRO A 2 -1.43 9.16 18.15
CA PRO A 2 -1.82 7.87 17.59
C PRO A 2 -1.62 7.88 16.08
N VAL A 3 -0.39 7.67 15.60
CA VAL A 3 -0.13 7.43 14.17
C VAL A 3 -0.14 5.93 13.85
N GLN A 4 -0.16 5.07 14.88
CA GLN A 4 0.03 3.62 14.74
C GLN A 4 -1.25 2.84 14.38
N ALA A 5 -2.44 3.38 14.69
CA ALA A 5 -3.70 2.67 14.49
C ALA A 5 -4.15 2.64 13.01
N ALA A 6 -3.91 3.72 12.28
CA ALA A 6 -4.29 3.81 10.87
C ALA A 6 -3.53 2.76 10.04
N ALA A 7 -2.24 2.56 10.35
CA ALA A 7 -1.36 1.68 9.58
C ALA A 7 -1.79 0.20 9.59
N ALA A 8 -2.22 -0.29 10.76
CA ALA A 8 -2.78 -1.64 10.88
C ALA A 8 -4.08 -1.78 10.08
N SER A 9 -4.96 -0.78 10.17
CA SER A 9 -6.30 -0.88 9.59
C SER A 9 -6.34 -0.97 8.07
N TRP A 10 -5.40 -0.33 7.35
CA TRP A 10 -5.39 -0.37 5.89
C TRP A 10 -4.64 -1.60 5.35
N ILE A 11 -3.59 -2.06 6.03
CA ILE A 11 -2.86 -3.28 5.67
C ILE A 11 -3.73 -4.52 5.86
N ASP A 12 -4.54 -4.55 6.91
CA ASP A 12 -5.48 -5.65 7.16
C ASP A 12 -6.58 -5.71 6.08
N ARG A 13 -6.94 -4.56 5.48
CA ARG A 13 -7.87 -4.49 4.35
C ARG A 13 -7.24 -4.90 3.03
N MET A 14 -5.92 -4.89 2.93
CA MET A 14 -5.16 -5.12 1.69
C MET A 14 -4.06 -6.16 1.92
N PRO A 15 -4.38 -7.42 2.24
CA PRO A 15 -3.40 -8.43 2.64
C PRO A 15 -2.33 -8.70 1.56
N ARG A 16 -2.66 -8.47 0.29
CA ARG A 16 -1.74 -8.60 -0.85
C ARG A 16 -0.60 -7.58 -0.83
N ILE A 17 -0.73 -6.47 -0.10
CA ILE A 17 0.34 -5.47 -0.06
C ILE A 17 1.63 -6.01 0.57
N LYS A 18 1.54 -6.95 1.53
CA LYS A 18 2.70 -7.64 2.10
C LYS A 18 3.36 -8.60 1.12
N GLN A 19 2.59 -9.14 0.17
CA GLN A 19 3.12 -10.01 -0.89
C GLN A 19 3.88 -9.17 -1.93
N ARG A 20 3.34 -7.99 -2.28
CA ARG A 20 3.98 -7.07 -3.22
C ARG A 20 5.22 -6.39 -2.63
N PHE A 21 5.17 -6.02 -1.36
CA PHE A 21 6.23 -5.30 -0.66
C PHE A 21 6.73 -6.09 0.57
N PRO A 22 7.63 -7.07 0.40
CA PRO A 22 8.04 -8.02 1.45
C PRO A 22 8.81 -7.39 2.62
N HIS A 23 9.23 -6.13 2.52
CA HIS A 23 9.91 -5.39 3.59
C HIS A 23 9.03 -4.32 4.26
N LEU A 24 7.77 -4.20 3.83
CA LEU A 24 6.82 -3.27 4.40
C LEU A 24 6.48 -3.64 5.85
N LYS A 25 6.78 -2.75 6.80
CA LYS A 25 6.46 -2.94 8.22
C LYS A 25 5.24 -2.12 8.61
N ALA A 26 4.12 -2.80 8.86
CA ALA A 26 2.85 -2.18 9.22
C ALA A 26 2.91 -1.24 10.42
N SER A 27 3.79 -1.50 11.40
CA SER A 27 3.93 -0.64 12.57
C SER A 27 4.48 0.75 12.24
N ASN A 28 5.26 0.88 11.17
CA ASN A 28 6.01 2.09 10.83
C ASN A 28 5.58 2.71 9.49
N ALA A 29 4.75 2.00 8.72
CA ALA A 29 4.26 2.48 7.44
C ALA A 29 3.20 3.56 7.64
N PRO A 30 3.30 4.71 6.94
CA PRO A 30 2.22 5.68 6.84
C PRO A 30 0.95 5.04 6.26
N SER A 31 -0.20 5.67 6.46
CA SER A 31 -1.44 5.21 5.85
C SER A 31 -1.46 5.51 4.35
N LEU A 32 -1.56 4.48 3.52
CA LEU A 32 -1.70 4.65 2.07
C LEU A 32 -2.98 5.43 1.71
N LEU A 33 -4.04 5.28 2.52
CA LEU A 33 -5.33 5.92 2.32
C LEU A 33 -5.37 7.37 2.82
N ASP A 34 -4.63 7.70 3.89
CA ASP A 34 -4.65 9.05 4.48
C ASP A 34 -3.51 9.94 3.97
N ASP A 35 -2.32 9.38 3.71
CA ASP A 35 -1.12 10.14 3.33
C ASP A 35 -0.25 9.35 2.34
N ARG A 36 -0.72 9.31 1.09
CA ARG A 36 -0.07 8.58 -0.01
C ARG A 36 1.35 9.04 -0.25
N ASP A 37 1.63 10.34 -0.19
CA ASP A 37 2.97 10.87 -0.47
C ASP A 37 3.99 10.43 0.59
N LYS A 38 3.61 10.42 1.87
CA LYS A 38 4.47 9.84 2.92
C LYS A 38 4.63 8.34 2.75
N PHE A 39 3.59 7.62 2.34
CA PHE A 39 3.68 6.19 2.06
C PHE A 39 4.68 5.90 0.92
N VAL A 40 4.59 6.63 -0.20
CA VAL A 40 5.50 6.51 -1.34
C VAL A 40 6.94 6.80 -0.91
N ALA A 41 7.17 7.86 -0.12
CA ALA A 41 8.50 8.18 0.39
C ALA A 41 9.05 7.10 1.35
N TYR A 42 8.18 6.50 2.17
CA TYR A 42 8.52 5.38 3.03
C TYR A 42 8.87 4.13 2.21
N LEU A 43 8.09 3.84 1.17
CA LEU A 43 8.29 2.70 0.28
C LEU A 43 9.60 2.83 -0.49
N ALA A 44 9.86 4.01 -1.07
CA ALA A 44 11.10 4.33 -1.76
C ALA A 44 12.33 4.05 -0.89
N ARG A 45 12.31 4.54 0.36
CA ARG A 45 13.39 4.32 1.33
C ARG A 45 13.53 2.85 1.74
N THR A 46 12.43 2.14 1.89
CA THR A 46 12.41 0.75 2.38
C THR A 46 12.87 -0.24 1.31
N HIS A 47 12.58 0.05 0.04
CA HIS A 47 12.89 -0.83 -1.09
C HIS A 47 14.02 -0.34 -1.99
N HIS A 48 14.73 0.73 -1.58
CA HIS A 48 15.80 1.36 -2.37
C HIS A 48 15.36 1.79 -3.77
N LEU A 49 14.12 2.25 -3.89
CA LEU A 49 13.55 2.77 -5.13
C LEU A 49 13.69 4.29 -5.18
N THR A 50 13.67 4.85 -6.37
CA THR A 50 13.41 6.26 -6.58
C THR A 50 11.97 6.60 -6.15
N LEU A 51 11.70 7.89 -5.90
CA LEU A 51 10.34 8.35 -5.59
C LEU A 51 9.36 8.06 -6.75
N ASN A 52 9.84 8.08 -7.99
CA ASN A 52 9.01 7.81 -9.16
C ASN A 52 8.67 6.31 -9.25
N GLU A 53 9.66 5.43 -9.12
CA GLU A 53 9.43 3.98 -9.11
C GLU A 53 8.51 3.55 -7.97
N ALA A 54 8.71 4.11 -6.77
CA ALA A 54 7.82 3.82 -5.64
C ALA A 54 6.38 4.31 -5.88
N LYS A 55 6.21 5.42 -6.61
CA LYS A 55 4.89 5.92 -6.99
C LYS A 55 4.23 5.02 -8.02
N GLU A 56 4.99 4.60 -9.04
CA GLU A 56 4.53 3.66 -10.06
C GLU A 56 4.09 2.33 -9.44
N GLU A 57 4.88 1.75 -8.54
CA GLU A 57 4.52 0.51 -7.85
C GLU A 57 3.25 0.64 -7.00
N VAL A 58 3.03 1.80 -6.37
CA VAL A 58 1.81 2.06 -5.59
C VAL A 58 0.60 2.22 -6.50
N ASP A 59 0.74 2.94 -7.60
CA ASP A 59 -0.33 3.14 -8.57
C ASP A 59 -0.70 1.81 -9.26
N ASP A 60 0.29 0.99 -9.64
CA ASP A 60 0.11 -0.36 -10.18
C ASP A 60 -0.60 -1.28 -9.18
N PHE A 61 -0.19 -1.26 -7.92
CA PHE A 61 -0.83 -2.05 -6.87
C PHE A 61 -2.30 -1.68 -6.70
N LEU A 62 -2.61 -0.38 -6.62
CA LEU A 62 -3.99 0.11 -6.48
C LEU A 62 -4.84 -0.24 -7.70
N TYR A 63 -4.27 -0.19 -8.90
CA TYR A 63 -4.95 -0.61 -10.13
C TYR A 63 -5.28 -2.10 -10.13
N ILE A 64 -4.34 -2.96 -9.73
CA ILE A 64 -4.60 -4.40 -9.60
C ILE A 64 -5.68 -4.68 -8.56
N GLU A 65 -5.63 -4.01 -7.41
CA GLU A 65 -6.64 -4.16 -6.36
C GLU A 65 -8.03 -3.68 -6.82
N SER A 66 -8.12 -2.61 -7.63
CA SER A 66 -9.39 -2.21 -8.23
C SER A 66 -9.93 -3.24 -9.22
N LEU A 67 -9.07 -3.80 -10.07
CA LEU A 67 -9.46 -4.87 -11.01
C LEU A 67 -9.97 -6.12 -10.29
N LEU A 68 -9.29 -6.53 -9.22
CA LEU A 68 -9.71 -7.68 -8.40
C LEU A 68 -11.06 -7.43 -7.74
N LYS A 69 -11.30 -6.22 -7.24
CA LYS A 69 -12.58 -5.84 -6.65
C LYS A 69 -13.72 -5.84 -7.68
N GLU A 70 -13.44 -5.42 -8.92
CA GLU A 70 -14.42 -5.51 -10.02
C GLU A 70 -14.72 -6.96 -10.42
N LEU A 71 -13.71 -7.83 -10.41
CA LEU A 71 -13.87 -9.25 -10.74
C LEU A 71 -14.70 -9.98 -9.67
N ASP A 72 -14.42 -9.75 -8.39
CA ASP A 72 -15.19 -10.30 -7.26
C ASP A 72 -16.63 -9.76 -7.22
N GLY A 73 -16.89 -8.58 -7.81
CA GLY A 73 -18.21 -7.95 -7.87
C GLY A 73 -19.11 -8.44 -9.01
N ARG A 74 -18.63 -9.29 -9.92
CA ARG A 74 -19.48 -9.89 -10.96
C ARG A 74 -20.19 -11.11 -10.39
N PRO A 75 -21.54 -11.15 -10.36
CA PRO A 75 -22.25 -12.41 -10.14
C PRO A 75 -21.93 -13.35 -11.30
N HIS A 76 -21.54 -14.59 -10.97
CA HIS A 76 -21.46 -15.71 -11.91
C HIS A 76 -22.81 -15.97 -12.59
#